data_AF-A0A813EKP8-F1
#
_entry.id   AF-A0A813EKP8-F1
#
_cell.length_a   1.000
_cell.length_b   1.000
_cell.length_c   1.000
_cell.angle_alpha   90.00
_cell.angle_beta   90.00
_cell.angle_gamma   90.00
#
_symmetry.space_group_name_H-M   'P 1'
#
loop_
_entity.id
_entity.type
_entity.pdbx_description
1 polymer ?
#
loop_
_entity_poly.entity_id
_entity_poly.type
_entity_poly.pdbx_seq_one_letter_code
_entity_poly.pdbx_strand_id
1 'polypeptide(L)'
;MGQASCTSECGGLDDEVPREFHSAVPAASLVKRLVKRRGFAARLPAKIPLTPALSSKFPMKCVRVMTFMDFDVMPSYGQLLEKDLIVEPSDNAAVHFISHEWLSRKHPDPDSNQLRRMQSVFLDILAGRSGKLFSPDDWITFSKGASAGSQGSQLAAAERAQRSLDTITEDIFKQDIKEGLIWLDWSSIPQVLDAAKDSLEQILKDQMAAVYSIGAYLDRCSYFWILAPTAIHKDEKTVRDFSTYRTRAWCRLEEWANLLSSRSMMPLVITEAPRITTYSSLTFVLDNVGRPERGPCSGSLSCCAASHSISIAGERKSIPCDKISIQSVLETLYSAKMESLANSSLQFPYMGLQTTIAVEMDALAKPTLEEFAQRWHAPGLLINWSGSLSCCTVSYLLHQASLCGNDVMVRELLARRCKGEPWSVDSAGHTAFQNNWVGSVATAKLFLETGDIGKEQIDGYDQFGAATIHVTSEYGRTEMLRLLLANDAEVDVPKRPGSAYAGRTALHCAVLRSQFECCEILIRHSASLRARDSHGATVLHMAALEPMCLVGNQDPNAKMRVVRLLLEAKADPSARNDAGHTAAELLALASGLGAGELWLALCTHES
;
A
#
# COMPACT_ATOMS: atom_id res chain seq x y z
N MET A 1 -23.94 -27.28 -45.75
CA MET A 1 -25.27 -27.59 -45.21
C MET A 1 -25.28 -27.20 -43.74
N GLY A 2 -26.08 -26.28 -43.20
CA GLY A 2 -26.93 -25.23 -43.72
C GLY A 2 -27.23 -24.31 -42.52
N GLN A 3 -27.09 -23.00 -42.69
CA GLN A 3 -27.57 -21.98 -41.76
C GLN A 3 -29.10 -21.91 -41.82
N ALA A 4 -29.76 -21.62 -40.69
CA ALA A 4 -31.08 -21.00 -40.70
C ALA A 4 -31.28 -20.13 -39.45
N SER A 5 -31.38 -18.84 -39.72
CA SER A 5 -31.92 -17.74 -38.91
C SER A 5 -33.42 -17.90 -38.65
N CYS A 6 -33.93 -17.30 -37.59
CA CYS A 6 -35.30 -16.77 -37.59
C CYS A 6 -35.41 -15.48 -36.76
N THR A 7 -36.03 -14.48 -37.36
CA THR A 7 -36.34 -13.13 -36.85
C THR A 7 -37.86 -12.94 -36.80
N SER A 8 -38.30 -11.92 -36.04
CA SER A 8 -39.64 -11.27 -36.00
C SER A 8 -40.75 -12.07 -35.28
N GLU A 9 -41.70 -11.49 -34.53
CA GLU A 9 -42.44 -10.23 -34.71
C GLU A 9 -42.91 -9.58 -33.38
N CYS A 10 -43.19 -8.28 -33.45
CA CYS A 10 -43.88 -7.46 -32.46
C CYS A 10 -45.42 -7.61 -32.55
N GLY A 11 -46.11 -7.40 -31.42
CA GLY A 11 -47.56 -7.13 -31.38
C GLY A 11 -47.99 -6.67 -29.99
N GLY A 12 -48.30 -5.39 -29.83
CA GLY A 12 -48.92 -4.81 -28.63
C GLY A 12 -50.44 -4.80 -28.73
N LEU A 13 -51.12 -4.67 -27.58
CA LEU A 13 -52.48 -4.17 -27.46
C LEU A 13 -52.67 -3.48 -26.09
N ASP A 14 -53.55 -2.49 -26.12
CA ASP A 14 -53.71 -1.37 -25.19
C ASP A 14 -54.57 -1.64 -23.94
N ASP A 15 -54.39 -0.72 -22.98
CA ASP A 15 -55.35 -0.05 -22.09
C ASP A 15 -56.52 -0.81 -21.42
N GLU A 16 -56.56 -0.72 -20.08
CA GLU A 16 -57.74 -0.19 -19.38
C GLU A 16 -57.42 0.33 -17.96
N VAL A 17 -57.95 1.51 -17.66
CA VAL A 17 -57.84 2.29 -16.40
C VAL A 17 -59.17 2.21 -15.63
N PRO A 18 -59.17 2.35 -14.28
CA PRO A 18 -60.06 3.34 -13.64
C PRO A 18 -59.31 4.18 -12.57
N ARG A 19 -59.25 5.53 -12.67
CA ARG A 19 -60.15 6.57 -12.07
C ARG A 19 -60.69 6.21 -10.68
N GLU A 20 -60.72 7.06 -9.65
CA GLU A 20 -60.35 8.45 -9.33
C GLU A 20 -60.65 8.58 -7.82
N PHE A 21 -59.93 9.40 -7.04
CA PHE A 21 -60.58 10.29 -6.07
C PHE A 21 -59.65 11.43 -5.65
N HIS A 22 -60.18 12.63 -5.90
CA HIS A 22 -59.61 13.94 -5.63
C HIS A 22 -59.47 14.26 -4.14
N SER A 23 -58.41 14.99 -3.78
CA SER A 23 -58.60 16.33 -3.17
C SER A 23 -57.36 17.20 -3.38
N ALA A 24 -57.60 18.47 -3.66
CA ALA A 24 -56.64 19.43 -4.19
C ALA A 24 -56.32 20.54 -3.17
N VAL A 25 -55.02 20.89 -3.07
CA VAL A 25 -54.44 22.27 -3.04
C VAL A 25 -54.58 23.03 -1.68
N PRO A 26 -53.60 23.88 -1.22
CA PRO A 26 -52.69 24.69 -2.04
C PRO A 26 -51.18 24.69 -1.75
N ALA A 27 -50.46 24.84 -2.85
CA ALA A 27 -49.11 25.36 -2.95
C ALA A 27 -49.04 26.81 -2.43
N ALA A 28 -48.77 26.98 -1.13
CA ALA A 28 -48.31 28.26 -0.56
C ALA A 28 -47.53 28.15 0.77
N SER A 29 -47.20 26.95 1.26
CA SER A 29 -46.47 26.78 2.54
C SER A 29 -45.11 26.05 2.43
N LEU A 30 -44.69 25.62 1.24
CA LEU A 30 -43.48 24.81 1.06
C LEU A 30 -42.18 25.61 0.80
N VAL A 31 -42.24 26.94 0.66
CA VAL A 31 -41.07 27.78 0.31
C VAL A 31 -40.47 28.52 1.52
N LYS A 32 -41.05 28.38 2.73
CA LYS A 32 -40.50 28.99 3.97
C LYS A 32 -39.91 28.00 4.99
N ARG A 33 -39.77 26.71 4.67
CA ARG A 33 -39.15 25.70 5.56
C ARG A 33 -37.89 25.00 5.03
N LEU A 34 -37.39 25.35 3.84
CA LEU A 34 -36.17 24.75 3.27
C LEU A 34 -34.99 25.74 3.08
N VAL A 35 -35.02 26.89 3.75
CA VAL A 35 -33.90 27.88 3.73
C VAL A 35 -33.24 28.04 5.13
N LYS A 36 -33.49 27.12 6.07
CA LYS A 36 -32.83 27.09 7.39
C LYS A 36 -32.25 25.71 7.73
N ARG A 37 -31.39 25.18 6.84
CA ARG A 37 -30.29 24.25 7.18
C ARG A 37 -29.08 24.56 6.29
N ARG A 38 -28.57 25.80 6.40
CA ARG A 38 -27.13 26.04 6.24
C ARG A 38 -26.50 25.69 7.58
N GLY A 39 -25.77 24.58 7.60
CA GLY A 39 -25.09 24.06 8.78
C GLY A 39 -24.42 22.73 8.46
N PHE A 40 -23.19 22.84 7.98
CA PHE A 40 -22.12 21.83 7.93
C PHE A 40 -22.35 20.57 7.07
N ALA A 41 -21.41 20.36 6.14
CA ALA A 41 -21.18 19.08 5.49
C ALA A 41 -21.12 17.97 6.56
N ALA A 42 -21.81 16.86 6.30
CA ALA A 42 -21.78 15.70 7.15
C ALA A 42 -20.32 15.20 7.27
N ARG A 43 -19.68 15.44 8.42
CA ARG A 43 -18.37 14.88 8.75
C ARG A 43 -18.57 13.41 9.10
N LEU A 44 -17.95 12.53 8.31
CA LEU A 44 -17.84 11.08 8.45
C LEU A 44 -19.18 10.33 8.63
N PRO A 45 -19.50 9.31 7.81
CA PRO A 45 -20.60 8.41 8.15
C PRO A 45 -20.36 7.78 9.54
N ALA A 46 -21.46 7.51 10.24
CA ALA A 46 -21.47 6.95 11.58
C ALA A 46 -20.49 5.78 11.72
N LYS A 47 -19.68 5.81 12.78
CA LYS A 47 -18.61 4.86 13.11
C LYS A 47 -19.05 3.41 12.84
N ILE A 48 -18.25 2.64 12.12
CA ILE A 48 -18.21 1.20 12.34
C ILE A 48 -17.72 1.05 13.79
N PRO A 49 -18.44 0.34 14.69
CA PRO A 49 -17.99 0.13 16.04
C PRO A 49 -16.57 -0.43 16.02
N LEU A 50 -15.64 0.21 16.75
CA LEU A 50 -14.30 -0.36 16.95
C LEU A 50 -14.48 -1.80 17.44
N THR A 51 -13.81 -2.76 16.81
CA THR A 51 -13.79 -4.11 17.34
C THR A 51 -13.23 -4.05 18.77
N PRO A 52 -13.82 -4.75 19.76
CA PRO A 52 -13.34 -4.71 21.15
C PRO A 52 -11.85 -5.03 21.33
N ALA A 53 -11.26 -5.72 20.36
CA ALA A 53 -9.83 -6.06 20.30
C ALA A 53 -8.90 -4.83 20.17
N LEU A 54 -9.35 -3.72 19.58
CA LEU A 54 -8.54 -2.52 19.33
C LEU A 54 -8.77 -1.41 20.36
N SER A 55 -8.91 -1.77 21.64
CA SER A 55 -9.08 -0.78 22.71
C SER A 55 -7.77 -0.04 23.02
N SER A 56 -7.84 1.30 23.03
CA SER A 56 -6.73 2.18 23.43
C SER A 56 -6.30 1.85 24.86
N LYS A 57 -5.03 1.49 25.07
CA LYS A 57 -4.40 1.24 26.37
C LYS A 57 -3.77 2.50 26.98
N PHE A 58 -3.42 3.47 26.15
CA PHE A 58 -2.99 4.82 26.54
C PHE A 58 -3.85 5.85 25.79
N PRO A 59 -4.29 6.95 26.41
CA PRO A 59 -5.13 7.95 25.75
C PRO A 59 -4.42 8.58 24.55
N MET A 60 -5.16 8.85 23.48
CA MET A 60 -4.62 9.56 22.32
C MET A 60 -4.42 11.04 22.67
N LYS A 61 -3.15 11.45 22.80
CA LYS A 61 -2.76 12.81 23.12
C LYS A 61 -2.25 13.51 21.87
N CYS A 62 -2.72 14.71 21.61
CA CYS A 62 -2.41 15.44 20.38
C CYS A 62 -2.09 16.91 20.63
N VAL A 63 -1.42 17.53 19.66
CA VAL A 63 -1.15 18.98 19.63
C VAL A 63 -2.01 19.61 18.54
N ARG A 64 -2.55 20.82 18.75
CA ARG A 64 -3.27 21.53 17.67
C ARG A 64 -2.32 21.88 16.54
N VAL A 65 -2.74 21.70 15.29
CA VAL A 65 -1.92 22.06 14.12
C VAL A 65 -1.46 23.52 14.23
N MET A 66 -2.35 24.44 14.58
CA MET A 66 -1.99 25.86 14.72
C MET A 66 -0.95 26.12 15.83
N THR A 67 -0.95 25.34 16.91
CA THR A 67 0.11 25.43 17.94
C THR A 67 1.43 24.87 17.42
N PHE A 68 1.38 23.78 16.65
CA PHE A 68 2.56 23.20 16.01
C PHE A 68 3.20 24.15 14.98
N MET A 69 2.41 25.00 14.33
CA MET A 69 2.91 26.02 13.40
C MET A 69 3.80 27.07 14.08
N ASP A 70 3.65 27.28 15.39
CA ASP A 70 4.39 28.29 16.15
C ASP A 70 5.67 27.71 16.81
N PHE A 71 5.96 26.42 16.64
CA PHE A 71 7.15 25.81 17.21
C PHE A 71 8.41 26.15 16.41
N ASP A 72 9.45 26.60 17.10
CA ASP A 72 10.80 26.69 16.56
C ASP A 72 11.55 25.35 16.62
N VAL A 73 11.28 24.56 17.67
CA VAL A 73 11.80 23.22 17.93
C VAL A 73 10.67 22.38 18.51
N MET A 74 10.60 21.10 18.11
CA MET A 74 9.52 20.19 18.50
C MET A 74 9.60 19.83 20.00
N PRO A 75 8.66 20.28 20.85
CA PRO A 75 8.75 20.02 22.28
C PRO A 75 8.33 18.58 22.61
N SER A 76 8.93 18.02 23.66
CA SER A 76 8.57 16.69 24.16
C SER A 76 7.16 16.69 24.77
N TYR A 77 6.57 15.49 24.92
CA TYR A 77 5.32 15.30 25.64
C TYR A 77 5.31 15.98 27.02
N GLY A 78 6.37 15.81 27.83
CA GLY A 78 6.46 16.42 29.16
C GLY A 78 6.42 17.95 29.10
N GLN A 79 7.18 18.56 28.18
CA GLN A 79 7.21 20.01 28.00
C GLN A 79 5.86 20.58 27.54
N LEU A 80 5.13 19.84 26.70
CA LEU A 80 3.80 20.25 26.23
C LEU A 80 2.75 20.08 27.34
N LEU A 81 2.88 19.05 28.17
CA LEU A 81 2.01 18.82 29.32
C LEU A 81 2.15 19.94 30.35
N GLU A 82 3.38 20.36 30.67
CA GLU A 82 3.65 21.49 31.58
C GLU A 82 3.03 22.81 31.09
N LYS A 83 2.92 22.99 29.77
CA LYS A 83 2.36 24.18 29.13
C LYS A 83 0.86 24.07 28.82
N ASP A 84 0.21 22.96 29.17
CA ASP A 84 -1.19 22.67 28.85
C ASP A 84 -1.50 22.76 27.33
N LEU A 85 -0.56 22.30 26.49
CA LEU A 85 -0.67 22.33 25.03
C LEU A 85 -1.09 20.99 24.40
N ILE A 86 -1.39 19.99 25.23
CA ILE A 86 -1.84 18.66 24.81
C ILE A 86 -3.34 18.53 24.99
N VAL A 87 -4.03 18.00 23.97
CA VAL A 87 -5.47 17.76 24.01
C VAL A 87 -5.80 16.32 23.63
N GLU A 88 -6.92 15.81 24.15
CA GLU A 88 -7.52 14.59 23.62
C GLU A 88 -8.48 14.95 22.47
N PRO A 89 -8.42 14.23 21.34
CA PRO A 89 -9.30 14.51 20.22
C PRO A 89 -10.76 14.30 20.63
N SER A 90 -11.65 15.13 20.08
CA SER A 90 -13.10 14.84 20.06
C SER A 90 -13.41 13.75 19.04
N ASP A 91 -14.63 13.20 19.04
CA ASP A 91 -15.02 12.14 18.11
C ASP A 91 -14.95 12.54 16.62
N ASN A 92 -15.11 13.83 16.32
CA ASN A 92 -15.14 14.36 14.95
C ASN A 92 -13.93 15.25 14.63
N ALA A 93 -12.87 15.18 15.44
CA ALA A 93 -11.65 15.93 15.19
C ALA A 93 -10.90 15.33 13.99
N ALA A 94 -10.41 16.18 13.09
CA ALA A 94 -9.45 15.76 12.08
C ALA A 94 -8.10 15.51 12.77
N VAL A 95 -7.60 14.27 12.68
CA VAL A 95 -6.34 13.90 13.32
C VAL A 95 -5.32 13.46 12.27
N HIS A 96 -4.13 14.04 12.37
CA HIS A 96 -2.98 13.85 11.49
C HIS A 96 -1.97 13.00 12.25
N PHE A 97 -1.84 11.73 11.87
CA PHE A 97 -0.77 10.85 12.36
C PHE A 97 0.49 11.17 11.57
N ILE A 98 1.56 11.59 12.24
CA ILE A 98 2.85 11.87 11.61
C ILE A 98 3.84 10.80 12.03
N SER A 99 4.18 9.92 11.09
CA SER A 99 5.30 9.00 11.20
C SER A 99 6.57 9.67 10.66
N HIS A 100 7.69 9.50 11.37
CA HIS A 100 8.95 10.22 11.09
C HIS A 100 10.18 9.45 11.54
N GLU A 101 11.37 9.88 11.08
CA GLU A 101 12.64 9.29 11.49
C GLU A 101 13.33 10.10 12.61
N TRP A 102 13.98 9.42 13.56
CA TRP A 102 14.80 10.09 14.56
C TRP A 102 16.16 10.50 13.96
N LEU A 103 16.50 11.78 14.05
CA LEU A 103 17.75 12.37 13.54
C LEU A 103 18.84 12.53 14.62
N SER A 104 18.59 12.03 15.83
CA SER A 104 19.52 12.03 16.98
C SER A 104 19.05 10.98 17.99
N ARG A 105 19.94 10.51 18.87
CA ARG A 105 19.61 9.60 19.98
C ARG A 105 18.78 10.27 21.08
N LYS A 106 18.79 11.60 21.15
CA LYS A 106 18.15 12.39 22.23
C LYS A 106 16.98 13.24 21.78
N HIS A 107 16.79 13.41 20.48
CA HIS A 107 15.73 14.25 19.95
C HIS A 107 15.44 13.82 18.51
N PRO A 108 14.16 13.70 18.10
CA PRO A 108 13.85 13.24 16.77
C PRO A 108 14.25 14.22 15.66
N ASP A 109 14.23 15.52 15.94
CA ASP A 109 14.53 16.56 14.95
C ASP A 109 15.30 17.76 15.54
N PRO A 110 16.57 17.56 15.97
CA PRO A 110 17.30 18.54 16.77
C PRO A 110 17.59 19.86 16.02
N ASP A 111 17.61 19.83 14.69
CA ASP A 111 17.79 21.02 13.85
C ASP A 111 16.46 21.57 13.33
N SER A 112 15.33 20.94 13.62
CA SER A 112 14.01 21.31 13.09
C SER A 112 13.90 21.20 11.57
N ASN A 113 14.59 20.23 10.97
CA ASN A 113 14.52 19.97 9.52
C ASN A 113 13.16 19.40 9.12
N GLN A 114 12.67 18.43 9.89
CA GLN A 114 11.38 17.78 9.66
C GLN A 114 10.24 18.72 10.04
N LEU A 115 10.34 19.38 11.19
CA LEU A 115 9.38 20.38 11.67
C LEU A 115 9.15 21.49 10.63
N ARG A 116 10.23 22.14 10.16
CA ARG A 116 10.11 23.21 9.15
C ARG A 116 9.56 22.71 7.82
N ARG A 117 9.93 21.49 7.39
CA ARG A 117 9.38 20.90 6.17
C ARG A 117 7.88 20.69 6.28
N MET A 118 7.41 20.14 7.39
CA MET A 118 5.99 19.89 7.65
C MET A 118 5.19 21.19 7.77
N GLN A 119 5.72 22.18 8.50
CA GLN A 119 5.13 23.51 8.60
C GLN A 119 4.99 24.16 7.20
N SER A 120 6.01 24.08 6.36
CA SER A 120 5.96 24.59 4.99
C SER A 120 4.84 23.95 4.16
N VAL A 121 4.66 22.62 4.26
CA VAL A 121 3.58 21.91 3.58
C VAL A 121 2.21 22.35 4.09
N PHE A 122 2.03 22.45 5.40
CA PHE A 122 0.79 22.93 6.01
C PHE A 122 0.47 24.37 5.61
N LEU A 123 1.45 25.26 5.53
CA LEU A 123 1.26 26.63 5.05
C LEU A 123 0.75 26.68 3.60
N ASP A 124 1.28 25.84 2.72
CA ASP A 124 0.81 25.76 1.34
C ASP A 124 -0.63 25.26 1.25
N ILE A 125 -1.00 24.25 2.03
CA ILE A 125 -2.38 23.75 2.09
C ILE A 125 -3.33 24.82 2.65
N LEU A 126 -2.96 25.47 3.77
CA LEU A 126 -3.75 26.54 4.37
C LEU A 126 -3.94 27.73 3.43
N ALA A 127 -2.97 27.99 2.56
CA ALA A 127 -3.06 29.02 1.54
C ALA A 127 -3.87 28.61 0.29
N GLY A 128 -4.41 27.39 0.23
CA GLY A 128 -5.14 26.88 -0.94
C GLY A 128 -4.22 26.63 -2.14
N ARG A 129 -2.99 26.17 -1.88
CA ARG A 129 -2.00 25.82 -2.91
C ARG A 129 -1.77 24.31 -2.99
N SER A 130 -2.76 23.49 -2.58
CA SER A 130 -2.61 22.03 -2.54
C SER A 130 -2.34 21.47 -3.94
N GLY A 131 -2.93 22.05 -4.99
CA GLY A 131 -2.66 21.63 -6.37
C GLY A 131 -1.20 21.73 -6.84
N LYS A 132 -0.34 22.49 -6.14
CA LYS A 132 1.11 22.54 -6.41
C LYS A 132 1.89 21.44 -5.69
N LEU A 133 1.30 20.89 -4.63
CA LEU A 133 1.91 19.86 -3.80
C LEU A 133 1.67 18.46 -4.38
N PHE A 134 0.78 18.25 -5.34
CA PHE A 134 0.51 16.91 -5.88
C PHE A 134 0.71 16.87 -7.40
N SER A 135 1.12 15.72 -7.92
CA SER A 135 0.84 15.41 -9.31
C SER A 135 -0.68 15.15 -9.50
N PRO A 136 -1.23 15.23 -10.72
CA PRO A 136 -2.63 14.89 -10.95
C PRO A 136 -3.00 13.48 -10.46
N ASP A 137 -2.12 12.50 -10.67
CA ASP A 137 -2.35 11.11 -10.26
C ASP A 137 -2.25 10.93 -8.75
N ASP A 138 -1.31 11.60 -8.09
CA ASP A 138 -1.20 11.59 -6.63
C ASP A 138 -2.43 12.24 -6.00
N TRP A 139 -2.89 13.38 -6.53
CA TRP A 139 -4.10 14.03 -6.04
C TRP A 139 -5.33 13.13 -6.22
N ILE A 140 -5.50 12.49 -7.37
CA ILE A 140 -6.59 11.54 -7.59
C ILE A 140 -6.50 10.37 -6.62
N THR A 141 -5.31 9.81 -6.43
CA THR A 141 -5.09 8.66 -5.54
C THR A 141 -5.43 9.03 -4.10
N PHE A 142 -4.90 10.16 -3.61
CA PHE A 142 -5.18 10.68 -2.28
C PHE A 142 -6.64 11.09 -2.09
N SER A 143 -7.23 11.83 -3.01
CA SER A 143 -8.57 12.41 -2.83
C SER A 143 -9.70 11.39 -3.02
N LYS A 144 -9.52 10.44 -3.94
CA LYS A 144 -10.54 9.43 -4.26
C LYS A 144 -10.32 8.10 -3.56
N GLY A 145 -9.15 7.83 -2.98
CA GLY A 145 -8.89 6.64 -2.18
C GLY A 145 -8.64 5.35 -2.96
N ALA A 146 -8.13 5.45 -4.19
CA ALA A 146 -7.63 4.32 -4.99
C ALA A 146 -6.66 4.83 -6.06
N SER A 147 -5.74 4.01 -6.55
CA SER A 147 -4.79 4.43 -7.60
C SER A 147 -5.49 5.00 -8.83
N ALA A 148 -4.94 6.08 -9.40
CA ALA A 148 -5.53 6.76 -10.57
C ALA A 148 -5.79 5.80 -11.75
N GLY A 149 -4.85 4.89 -12.03
CA GLY A 149 -4.98 3.90 -13.10
C GLY A 149 -5.94 2.73 -12.82
N SER A 150 -6.47 2.58 -11.60
CA SER A 150 -7.34 1.44 -11.23
C SER A 150 -8.79 1.83 -10.92
N GLN A 151 -9.16 3.12 -11.04
CA GLN A 151 -10.45 3.67 -10.57
C GLN A 151 -11.71 2.90 -11.00
N GLY A 152 -11.70 2.31 -12.20
CA GLY A 152 -12.82 1.54 -12.77
C GLY A 152 -12.91 0.07 -12.33
N SER A 153 -11.95 -0.44 -11.57
CA SER A 153 -11.91 -1.85 -11.15
C SER A 153 -12.76 -2.14 -9.91
N GLN A 154 -13.20 -3.40 -9.76
CA GLN A 154 -13.88 -3.86 -8.54
C GLN A 154 -13.00 -3.74 -7.30
N LEU A 155 -11.69 -4.02 -7.41
CA LEU A 155 -10.74 -3.86 -6.31
C LEU A 155 -10.58 -2.40 -5.87
N ALA A 156 -10.52 -1.45 -6.81
CA ALA A 156 -10.52 -0.02 -6.47
C ALA A 156 -11.84 0.43 -5.84
N ALA A 157 -12.98 -0.11 -6.27
CA ALA A 157 -14.26 0.17 -5.62
C ALA A 157 -14.27 -0.32 -4.16
N ALA A 158 -13.73 -1.52 -3.90
CA ALA A 158 -13.60 -2.05 -2.55
C ALA A 158 -12.59 -1.25 -1.69
N GLU A 159 -11.48 -0.78 -2.27
CA GLU A 159 -10.50 0.11 -1.61
C GLU A 159 -11.14 1.42 -1.16
N ARG A 160 -11.93 2.03 -2.05
CA ARG A 160 -12.71 3.24 -1.74
C ARG A 160 -13.74 3.00 -0.64
N ALA A 161 -14.47 1.89 -0.71
CA ALA A 161 -15.47 1.53 0.30
C ALA A 161 -14.86 1.38 1.70
N GLN A 162 -13.63 0.86 1.78
CA GLN A 162 -12.94 0.65 3.05
C GLN A 162 -12.59 1.97 3.77
N ARG A 163 -12.29 3.04 3.02
CA ARG A 163 -11.90 4.32 3.61
C ARG A 163 -13.06 5.06 4.28
N SER A 164 -14.31 4.73 3.92
CA SER A 164 -15.53 5.31 4.53
C SER A 164 -15.61 6.86 4.45
N LEU A 165 -14.72 7.50 3.68
CA LEU A 165 -14.63 8.95 3.50
C LEU A 165 -15.17 9.33 2.12
N ASP A 166 -15.98 10.39 2.08
CA ASP A 166 -16.32 11.08 0.83
C ASP A 166 -15.04 11.57 0.14
N THR A 167 -15.13 11.86 -1.16
CA THR A 167 -14.01 12.43 -1.91
C THR A 167 -13.46 13.68 -1.20
N ILE A 168 -12.16 13.68 -0.90
CA ILE A 168 -11.51 14.80 -0.22
C ILE A 168 -11.36 15.96 -1.21
N THR A 169 -11.99 17.09 -0.91
CA THR A 169 -11.81 18.33 -1.65
C THR A 169 -10.68 19.17 -1.05
N GLU A 170 -10.15 20.11 -1.82
CA GLU A 170 -9.14 21.05 -1.32
C GLU A 170 -9.65 21.86 -0.11
N ASP A 171 -10.92 22.27 -0.12
CA ASP A 171 -11.52 23.01 0.99
C ASP A 171 -11.64 22.16 2.27
N ILE A 172 -12.04 20.88 2.14
CA ILE A 172 -12.09 19.96 3.27
C ILE A 172 -10.68 19.76 3.82
N PHE A 173 -9.71 19.49 2.94
CA PHE A 173 -8.33 19.25 3.36
C PHE A 173 -7.73 20.46 4.07
N LYS A 174 -7.94 21.65 3.53
CA LYS A 174 -7.53 22.90 4.16
C LYS A 174 -8.19 23.12 5.52
N GLN A 175 -9.48 22.85 5.63
CA GLN A 175 -10.21 22.99 6.88
C GLN A 175 -9.73 22.00 7.94
N ASP A 176 -9.47 20.77 7.54
CA ASP A 176 -8.96 19.71 8.41
C ASP A 176 -7.55 20.03 8.93
N ILE A 177 -6.69 20.63 8.11
CA ILE A 177 -5.39 21.15 8.59
C ILE A 177 -5.60 22.30 9.58
N LYS A 178 -6.49 23.25 9.28
CA LYS A 178 -6.72 24.44 10.11
C LYS A 178 -7.26 24.11 11.51
N GLU A 179 -8.18 23.14 11.60
CA GLU A 179 -8.81 22.72 12.86
C GLU A 179 -8.19 21.43 13.42
N GLY A 180 -7.17 20.90 12.74
CA GLY A 180 -6.64 19.58 12.97
C GLY A 180 -5.81 19.44 14.23
N LEU A 181 -5.62 18.19 14.61
CA LEU A 181 -4.78 17.74 15.70
C LEU A 181 -3.67 16.84 15.15
N ILE A 182 -2.46 16.98 15.68
CA ILE A 182 -1.29 16.19 15.32
C ILE A 182 -1.05 15.17 16.41
N TRP A 183 -0.92 13.91 16.00
CA TRP A 183 -0.30 12.88 16.82
C TRP A 183 1.08 12.58 16.26
N LEU A 184 2.09 12.65 17.12
CA LEU A 184 3.48 12.32 16.80
C LEU A 184 4.14 11.78 18.08
N ASP A 185 4.79 10.63 18.00
CA ASP A 185 5.31 9.86 19.15
C ASP A 185 6.02 10.71 20.23
N TRP A 186 6.95 11.58 19.83
CA TRP A 186 7.74 12.46 20.70
C TRP A 186 6.91 13.45 21.52
N SER A 187 5.87 14.02 20.90
CA SER A 187 5.01 15.04 21.49
C SER A 187 3.72 14.46 22.10
N SER A 188 3.40 13.20 21.79
CA SER A 188 2.15 12.54 22.17
C SER A 188 2.32 11.43 23.20
N ILE A 189 3.54 10.94 23.43
CA ILE A 189 3.84 9.83 24.36
C ILE A 189 4.91 10.29 25.36
N PRO A 190 4.81 9.91 26.65
CA PRO A 190 5.85 10.19 27.64
C PRO A 190 7.25 9.76 27.18
N GLN A 191 8.23 10.65 27.36
CA GLN A 191 9.62 10.41 26.96
C GLN A 191 10.49 10.13 28.19
N VAL A 192 11.39 9.15 28.07
CA VAL A 192 12.35 8.82 29.15
C VAL A 192 13.24 10.02 29.51
N LEU A 193 13.47 10.93 28.57
CA LEU A 193 14.25 12.16 28.78
C LEU A 193 13.53 13.20 29.66
N ASP A 194 12.21 13.11 29.76
CA ASP A 194 11.39 13.98 30.63
C ASP A 194 11.32 13.45 32.07
N ALA A 195 11.85 12.25 32.34
CA ALA A 195 11.67 11.54 33.59
C ALA A 195 12.46 12.14 34.76
N ALA A 196 11.80 12.41 35.88
CA ALA A 196 12.45 12.41 37.19
C ALA A 196 12.80 10.96 37.59
N LYS A 197 13.85 10.75 38.42
CA LYS A 197 14.37 9.41 38.77
C LYS A 197 13.30 8.39 39.19
N ASP A 198 12.26 8.82 39.90
CA ASP A 198 11.21 7.94 40.45
C ASP A 198 10.05 7.67 39.47
N SER A 199 10.07 8.24 38.27
CA SER A 199 8.98 8.15 37.28
C SER A 199 9.26 7.22 36.09
N LEU A 200 10.46 6.65 36.02
CA LEU A 200 10.92 5.89 34.85
C LEU A 200 10.07 4.64 34.56
N GLU A 201 9.70 3.88 35.59
CA GLU A 201 8.90 2.65 35.42
C GLU A 201 7.52 2.94 34.84
N GLN A 202 6.87 4.01 35.31
CA GLN A 202 5.57 4.43 34.79
C GLN A 202 5.68 4.93 33.33
N ILE A 203 6.73 5.69 33.00
CA ILE A 203 6.97 6.13 31.61
C ILE A 203 7.16 4.95 30.67
N LEU A 204 7.94 3.94 31.05
CA LEU A 204 8.14 2.74 30.24
C LEU A 204 6.82 1.97 30.05
N LYS A 205 6.00 1.89 31.10
CA LYS A 205 4.67 1.27 31.03
C LYS A 205 3.74 2.04 30.09
N ASP A 206 3.74 3.37 30.15
CA ASP A 206 2.92 4.23 29.30
C ASP A 206 3.38 4.19 27.83
N GLN A 207 4.70 4.14 27.58
CA GLN A 207 5.25 3.94 26.23
C GLN A 207 4.78 2.62 25.63
N MET A 208 4.85 1.52 26.39
CA MET A 208 4.33 0.23 25.93
C MET A 208 2.82 0.26 25.71
N ALA A 209 2.05 0.86 26.61
CA ALA A 209 0.61 1.03 26.42
C ALA A 209 0.30 1.84 25.16
N ALA A 210 1.08 2.87 24.83
CA ALA A 210 0.95 3.64 23.60
C ALA A 210 1.26 2.79 22.36
N VAL A 211 2.29 1.95 22.39
CA VAL A 211 2.60 1.00 21.30
C VAL A 211 1.41 0.07 21.02
N TYR A 212 0.82 -0.54 22.05
CA TYR A 212 -0.36 -1.40 21.89
C TYR A 212 -1.63 -0.61 21.48
N SER A 213 -1.61 0.72 21.56
CA SER A 213 -2.73 1.58 21.17
C SER A 213 -2.62 2.09 19.73
N ILE A 214 -1.54 1.80 19.01
CA ILE A 214 -1.29 2.36 17.68
C ILE A 214 -2.42 2.09 16.68
N GLY A 215 -3.00 0.89 16.69
CA GLY A 215 -4.16 0.56 15.86
C GLY A 215 -5.38 1.42 16.18
N ALA A 216 -5.66 1.61 17.47
CA ALA A 216 -6.75 2.46 17.94
C ALA A 216 -6.53 3.94 17.56
N TYR A 217 -5.28 4.41 17.61
CA TYR A 217 -4.92 5.75 17.17
C TYR A 217 -5.17 5.92 15.68
N LEU A 218 -4.73 4.96 14.86
CA LEU A 218 -4.87 5.03 13.41
C LEU A 218 -6.32 4.91 12.95
N ASP A 219 -7.14 4.10 13.61
CA ASP A 219 -8.59 4.05 13.38
C ASP A 219 -9.29 5.40 13.67
N ARG A 220 -8.68 6.22 14.54
CA ARG A 220 -9.15 7.57 14.86
C ARG A 220 -8.59 8.65 13.92
N CYS A 221 -7.55 8.35 13.17
CA CYS A 221 -6.89 9.32 12.30
C CYS A 221 -7.66 9.55 11.00
N SER A 222 -7.52 10.77 10.48
CA SER A 222 -8.06 11.19 9.19
C SER A 222 -6.98 11.19 8.10
N TYR A 223 -5.74 11.43 8.51
CA TYR A 223 -4.58 11.50 7.62
C TYR A 223 -3.38 10.77 8.22
N PHE A 224 -2.64 10.06 7.37
CA PHE A 224 -1.37 9.44 7.70
C PHE A 224 -0.26 10.08 6.88
N TRP A 225 0.70 10.69 7.56
CA TRP A 225 1.83 11.40 6.96
C TRP A 225 3.10 10.63 7.23
N ILE A 226 3.92 10.48 6.18
CA ILE A 226 5.30 10.04 6.34
C ILE A 226 6.18 11.26 6.11
N LEU A 227 6.87 11.70 7.15
CA LEU A 227 7.78 12.84 7.13
C LEU A 227 9.21 12.32 7.15
N ALA A 228 9.85 12.28 5.98
CA ALA A 228 11.21 11.75 5.82
C ALA A 228 12.03 12.60 4.82
N PRO A 229 12.19 13.93 5.06
CA PRO A 229 13.07 14.74 4.25
C PRO A 229 14.54 14.33 4.47
N THR A 230 15.35 14.47 3.42
CA THR A 230 16.79 14.24 3.53
C THR A 230 17.42 15.10 4.62
N ALA A 231 18.07 14.47 5.60
CA ALA A 231 18.74 15.12 6.72
C ALA A 231 19.96 14.31 7.21
N ILE A 232 20.84 14.93 8.00
CA ILE A 232 22.00 14.24 8.60
C ILE A 232 21.70 13.87 10.05
N HIS A 233 21.83 12.59 10.38
CA HIS A 233 21.72 12.12 11.77
C HIS A 233 22.87 12.70 12.61
N LYS A 234 22.56 13.42 13.68
CA LYS A 234 23.54 14.18 14.48
C LYS A 234 24.63 13.34 15.11
N ASP A 235 24.28 12.19 15.67
CA ASP A 235 25.25 11.34 16.37
C ASP A 235 26.05 10.46 15.40
N GLU A 236 25.38 9.84 14.44
CA GLU A 236 25.97 8.85 13.53
C GLU A 236 26.60 9.46 12.27
N LYS A 237 26.29 10.73 11.95
CA LYS A 237 26.78 11.45 10.76
C LYS A 237 26.40 10.78 9.43
N THR A 238 25.32 10.01 9.43
CA THR A 238 24.76 9.34 8.26
C THR A 238 23.61 10.13 7.66
N VAL A 239 23.41 10.00 6.35
CA VAL A 239 22.23 10.54 5.65
C VAL A 239 21.00 9.75 6.05
N ARG A 240 19.91 10.45 6.31
CA ARG A 240 18.57 9.94 6.58
C ARG A 240 17.63 10.50 5.53
N ASP A 241 16.81 9.64 4.95
CA ASP A 241 15.86 9.94 3.90
C ASP A 241 14.71 8.91 3.92
N PHE A 242 13.86 8.93 2.90
CA PHE A 242 12.75 8.00 2.81
C PHE A 242 13.18 6.52 2.67
N SER A 243 14.35 6.25 2.09
CA SER A 243 14.89 4.88 2.02
C SER A 243 15.30 4.40 3.41
N THR A 244 16.00 5.22 4.20
CA THR A 244 16.38 4.85 5.58
C THR A 244 15.16 4.72 6.49
N TYR A 245 14.16 5.60 6.35
CA TYR A 245 12.88 5.50 7.05
C TYR A 245 12.29 4.08 6.92
N ARG A 246 12.31 3.52 5.70
CA ARG A 246 11.80 2.17 5.41
C ARG A 246 12.69 1.03 5.82
N THR A 247 13.86 1.28 6.40
CA THR A 247 14.66 0.22 7.04
C THR A 247 14.28 0.05 8.51
N ARG A 248 13.69 1.07 9.14
CA ARG A 248 13.40 1.08 10.57
C ARG A 248 12.14 0.29 10.90
N ALA A 249 12.25 -0.61 11.87
CA ALA A 249 11.14 -1.48 12.27
C ALA A 249 9.93 -0.68 12.80
N TRP A 250 10.16 0.37 13.59
CA TRP A 250 9.08 1.21 14.14
C TRP A 250 8.32 1.99 13.06
N CYS A 251 9.04 2.60 12.11
CA CYS A 251 8.45 3.29 10.97
C CYS A 251 7.65 2.32 10.07
N ARG A 252 8.20 1.12 9.83
CA ARG A 252 7.46 0.04 9.16
C ARG A 252 6.21 -0.36 9.94
N LEU A 253 6.29 -0.50 11.27
CA LEU A 253 5.11 -0.82 12.08
C LEU A 253 4.02 0.23 11.91
N GLU A 254 4.36 1.52 11.95
CA GLU A 254 3.38 2.61 11.80
C GLU A 254 2.68 2.56 10.42
N GLU A 255 3.45 2.37 9.35
CA GLU A 255 2.93 2.24 7.99
C GLU A 255 2.06 0.97 7.82
N TRP A 256 2.50 -0.16 8.37
CA TRP A 256 1.75 -1.42 8.38
C TRP A 256 0.51 -1.36 9.26
N ALA A 257 0.56 -0.64 10.38
CA ALA A 257 -0.59 -0.43 11.24
C ALA A 257 -1.64 0.45 10.53
N ASN A 258 -1.21 1.42 9.70
CA ASN A 258 -2.13 2.16 8.85
C ASN A 258 -2.75 1.24 7.79
N LEU A 259 -1.96 0.34 7.20
CA LEU A 259 -2.47 -0.64 6.25
C LEU A 259 -3.52 -1.58 6.88
N LEU A 260 -3.28 -2.01 8.12
CA LEU A 260 -4.11 -2.98 8.83
C LEU A 260 -5.23 -2.34 9.67
N SER A 261 -5.30 -1.01 9.73
CA SER A 261 -6.42 -0.33 10.37
C SER A 261 -7.74 -0.61 9.63
N SER A 262 -8.86 -0.39 10.32
CA SER A 262 -10.19 -0.52 9.73
C SER A 262 -10.36 0.42 8.52
N ARG A 263 -9.76 1.61 8.60
CA ARG A 263 -9.76 2.65 7.56
C ARG A 263 -8.35 2.94 7.11
N SER A 264 -7.86 2.13 6.16
CA SER A 264 -6.52 2.34 5.58
C SER A 264 -6.49 3.68 4.87
N MET A 265 -5.62 4.57 5.32
CA MET A 265 -5.43 5.89 4.71
C MET A 265 -4.38 5.79 3.61
N MET A 266 -4.50 6.65 2.60
CA MET A 266 -3.47 6.86 1.59
C MET A 266 -2.30 7.62 2.25
N PRO A 267 -1.10 7.05 2.35
CA PRO A 267 0.03 7.75 2.98
C PRO A 267 0.41 9.00 2.20
N LEU A 268 0.63 10.10 2.90
CA LEU A 268 1.13 11.36 2.34
C LEU A 268 2.62 11.47 2.62
N VAL A 269 3.43 11.14 1.62
CA VAL A 269 4.89 11.10 1.77
C VAL A 269 5.49 12.47 1.47
N ILE A 270 6.17 13.02 2.47
CA ILE A 270 6.88 14.29 2.41
C ILE A 270 8.37 14.01 2.52
N THR A 271 9.10 14.28 1.44
CA THR A 271 10.56 14.29 1.41
C THR A 271 11.08 15.72 1.19
N GLU A 272 12.34 15.87 0.79
CA GLU A 272 12.91 17.12 0.28
C GLU A 272 12.25 17.59 -1.04
N ALA A 273 11.60 16.69 -1.77
CA ALA A 273 10.91 17.02 -3.00
C ALA A 273 9.77 18.02 -2.73
N PRO A 274 9.49 18.96 -3.66
CA PRO A 274 8.45 19.97 -3.47
C PRO A 274 7.03 19.37 -3.44
N ARG A 275 6.84 18.20 -4.07
CA ARG A 275 5.57 17.49 -4.15
C ARG A 275 5.46 16.44 -3.04
N ILE A 276 4.24 16.28 -2.56
CA ILE A 276 3.74 15.14 -1.81
C ILE A 276 3.43 14.02 -2.80
N THR A 277 3.94 12.83 -2.51
CA THR A 277 3.63 11.63 -3.29
C THR A 277 2.79 10.67 -2.43
N THR A 278 1.95 9.87 -3.07
CA THR A 278 1.07 8.92 -2.36
C THR A 278 0.95 7.59 -3.09
N TYR A 279 0.42 6.58 -2.40
CA TYR A 279 0.15 5.26 -2.94
C TYR A 279 -1.06 4.65 -2.25
N SER A 280 -1.69 3.72 -2.98
CA SER A 280 -2.84 3.00 -2.49
C SER A 280 -2.46 1.84 -1.57
N SER A 281 -3.39 1.43 -0.70
CA SER A 281 -3.18 0.30 0.19
C SER A 281 -2.98 -0.98 -0.62
N LEU A 282 -3.74 -1.16 -1.71
CA LEU A 282 -3.57 -2.28 -2.62
C LEU A 282 -2.17 -2.29 -3.26
N THR A 283 -1.69 -1.12 -3.71
CA THR A 283 -0.34 -1.01 -4.29
C THR A 283 0.71 -1.44 -3.26
N PHE A 284 0.59 -0.97 -2.02
CA PHE A 284 1.48 -1.34 -0.91
C PHE A 284 1.41 -2.83 -0.57
N VAL A 285 0.21 -3.41 -0.49
CA VAL A 285 0.01 -4.85 -0.21
C VAL A 285 0.77 -5.68 -1.24
N LEU A 286 0.50 -5.47 -2.53
CA LEU A 286 1.04 -6.30 -3.60
C LEU A 286 2.58 -6.29 -3.66
N ASP A 287 3.22 -5.19 -3.26
CA ASP A 287 4.68 -5.08 -3.22
C ASP A 287 5.33 -5.70 -1.98
N ASN A 288 4.55 -5.89 -0.92
CA ASN A 288 5.02 -6.50 0.33
C ASN A 288 4.65 -7.98 0.47
N VAL A 289 3.58 -8.45 -0.19
CA VAL A 289 3.17 -9.87 -0.15
C VAL A 289 4.35 -10.77 -0.55
N GLY A 290 4.67 -11.78 0.25
CA GLY A 290 5.80 -12.67 -0.03
C GLY A 290 7.18 -12.00 0.04
N ARG A 291 7.34 -10.88 0.76
CA ARG A 291 8.63 -10.22 1.05
C ARG A 291 8.88 -10.07 2.55
N PRO A 292 9.17 -11.18 3.27
CA PRO A 292 9.40 -11.14 4.71
C PRO A 292 10.51 -10.15 5.14
N GLU A 293 11.49 -9.88 4.26
CA GLU A 293 12.55 -8.89 4.48
C GLU A 293 12.04 -7.42 4.55
N ARG A 294 10.80 -7.18 4.14
CA ARG A 294 10.13 -5.86 4.20
C ARG A 294 9.17 -5.72 5.37
N GLY A 295 8.85 -6.82 6.07
CA GLY A 295 8.04 -6.79 7.26
C GLY A 295 8.64 -5.91 8.38
N PRO A 296 7.84 -5.41 9.33
CA PRO A 296 8.37 -4.61 10.43
C PRO A 296 9.40 -5.34 11.28
N CYS A 297 9.21 -6.64 11.54
CA CYS A 297 10.10 -7.45 12.36
C CYS A 297 11.46 -7.74 11.71
N SER A 298 11.62 -7.58 10.40
CA SER A 298 12.93 -7.65 9.72
C SER A 298 13.65 -6.30 9.68
N GLY A 299 13.00 -5.22 10.10
CA GLY A 299 13.58 -3.88 10.17
C GLY A 299 14.64 -3.73 11.27
N SER A 300 15.41 -2.65 11.17
CA SER A 300 16.43 -2.25 12.14
C SER A 300 15.81 -1.68 13.40
N LEU A 301 16.31 -2.09 14.57
CA LEU A 301 15.90 -1.62 15.89
C LEU A 301 17.11 -1.27 16.75
N SER A 302 16.94 -0.23 17.58
CA SER A 302 17.95 0.19 18.54
C SER A 302 18.27 -0.90 19.56
N CYS A 303 17.28 -1.69 20.00
CA CYS A 303 17.50 -2.81 20.93
C CYS A 303 18.45 -3.86 20.34
N CYS A 304 18.30 -4.20 19.06
CA CYS A 304 19.16 -5.14 18.36
C CYS A 304 20.57 -4.57 18.13
N ALA A 305 20.66 -3.30 17.75
CA ALA A 305 21.94 -2.60 17.57
C ALA A 305 22.76 -2.54 18.87
N ALA A 306 22.09 -2.45 20.01
CA ALA A 306 22.70 -2.49 21.35
C ALA A 306 23.00 -3.93 21.84
N SER A 307 22.86 -4.94 20.98
CA SER A 307 22.96 -6.37 21.34
C SER A 307 22.07 -6.74 22.54
N HIS A 308 20.88 -6.14 22.62
CA HIS A 308 19.92 -6.31 23.70
C HIS A 308 20.50 -6.01 25.09
N SER A 309 21.40 -5.03 25.18
CA SER A 309 22.02 -4.62 26.43
C SER A 309 22.17 -3.10 26.55
N ILE A 310 21.86 -2.54 27.71
CA ILE A 310 22.03 -1.11 28.01
C ILE A 310 22.90 -0.94 29.26
N SER A 311 23.61 0.18 29.37
CA SER A 311 24.35 0.54 30.59
C SER A 311 23.55 1.52 31.43
N ILE A 312 23.22 1.14 32.67
CA ILE A 312 22.57 2.00 33.65
C ILE A 312 23.50 2.09 34.85
N ALA A 313 23.95 3.31 35.18
CA ALA A 313 24.88 3.58 36.30
C ALA A 313 26.18 2.73 36.27
N GLY A 314 26.67 2.38 35.07
CA GLY A 314 27.86 1.56 34.89
C GLY A 314 27.61 0.04 34.85
N GLU A 315 26.40 -0.41 35.18
CA GLU A 315 26.01 -1.82 35.10
C GLU A 315 25.37 -2.15 33.75
N ARG A 316 25.77 -3.27 33.14
CA ARG A 316 25.14 -3.78 31.91
C ARG A 316 23.87 -4.56 32.26
N LYS A 317 22.72 -4.10 31.76
CA LYS A 317 21.42 -4.77 31.92
C LYS A 317 20.93 -5.30 30.57
N SER A 318 20.40 -6.52 30.56
CA SER A 318 19.73 -7.10 29.38
C SER A 318 18.36 -6.45 29.19
N ILE A 319 17.98 -6.19 27.93
CA ILE A 319 16.66 -5.66 27.56
C ILE A 319 15.97 -6.60 26.57
N PRO A 320 14.62 -6.71 26.61
CA PRO A 320 13.91 -7.50 25.62
C PRO A 320 14.04 -6.92 24.21
N CYS A 321 13.77 -7.75 23.21
CA CYS A 321 13.72 -7.32 21.82
C CYS A 321 12.33 -6.76 21.49
N ASP A 322 12.28 -5.54 20.96
CA ASP A 322 11.02 -4.89 20.57
C ASP A 322 10.29 -5.64 19.44
N LYS A 323 11.00 -6.48 18.66
CA LYS A 323 10.39 -7.30 17.58
C LYS A 323 9.25 -8.17 18.09
N ILE A 324 9.34 -8.67 19.33
CA ILE A 324 8.30 -9.52 19.93
C ILE A 324 7.02 -8.71 20.14
N SER A 325 7.14 -7.49 20.67
CA SER A 325 6.00 -6.58 20.86
C SER A 325 5.41 -6.13 19.53
N ILE A 326 6.27 -5.79 18.55
CA ILE A 326 5.86 -5.44 17.19
C ILE A 326 5.05 -6.57 16.55
N GLN A 327 5.54 -7.81 16.65
CA GLN A 327 4.85 -8.98 16.11
C GLN A 327 3.46 -9.16 16.74
N SER A 328 3.36 -9.11 18.07
CA SER A 328 2.08 -9.24 18.78
C SER A 328 1.05 -8.19 18.36
N VAL A 329 1.49 -6.93 18.18
CA VAL A 329 0.64 -5.85 17.67
C VAL A 329 0.18 -6.14 16.23
N LEU A 330 1.09 -6.56 15.35
CA LEU A 330 0.76 -6.87 13.96
C LEU A 330 -0.21 -8.05 13.82
N GLU A 331 -0.03 -9.10 14.61
CA GLU A 331 -0.93 -10.27 14.59
C GLU A 331 -2.36 -9.88 15.01
N THR A 332 -2.47 -9.01 16.02
CA THR A 332 -3.75 -8.47 16.48
C THR A 332 -4.41 -7.62 15.39
N LEU A 333 -3.66 -6.69 14.78
CA LEU A 333 -4.15 -5.83 13.71
C LEU A 333 -4.54 -6.62 12.46
N TYR A 334 -3.71 -7.60 12.08
CA TYR A 334 -3.97 -8.46 10.93
C TYR A 334 -5.26 -9.26 11.12
N SER A 335 -5.45 -9.88 12.28
CA SER A 335 -6.67 -10.64 12.57
C SER A 335 -7.92 -9.76 12.47
N ALA A 336 -7.91 -8.59 13.10
CA ALA A 336 -9.00 -7.62 13.01
C ALA A 336 -9.26 -7.14 11.57
N LYS A 337 -8.18 -6.92 10.80
CA LYS A 337 -8.25 -6.54 9.39
C LYS A 337 -8.90 -7.63 8.54
N MET A 338 -8.51 -8.88 8.72
CA MET A 338 -9.05 -10.02 7.98
C MET A 338 -10.54 -10.23 8.26
N GLU A 339 -10.97 -10.05 9.51
CA GLU A 339 -12.40 -10.05 9.89
C GLU A 339 -13.16 -8.93 9.21
N SER A 340 -12.62 -7.70 9.21
CA SER A 340 -13.26 -6.54 8.56
C SER A 340 -13.43 -6.72 7.05
N LEU A 341 -12.58 -7.54 6.43
CA LEU A 341 -12.57 -7.81 5.00
C LEU A 341 -13.33 -9.08 4.62
N ALA A 342 -13.97 -9.81 5.54
CA ALA A 342 -14.54 -11.15 5.31
C ALA A 342 -15.46 -11.28 4.09
N ASN A 343 -16.12 -10.20 3.67
CA ASN A 343 -17.01 -10.16 2.50
C ASN A 343 -16.53 -9.18 1.40
N SER A 344 -15.25 -8.83 1.40
CA SER A 344 -14.64 -7.88 0.47
C SER A 344 -13.69 -8.57 -0.49
N SER A 345 -13.67 -8.13 -1.75
CA SER A 345 -12.68 -8.60 -2.73
C SER A 345 -11.24 -8.25 -2.34
N LEU A 346 -11.03 -7.28 -1.44
CA LEU A 346 -9.72 -6.94 -0.88
C LEU A 346 -9.18 -8.00 0.08
N GLN A 347 -10.01 -8.89 0.61
CA GLN A 347 -9.56 -9.89 1.58
C GLN A 347 -8.41 -10.69 1.00
N PHE A 348 -8.56 -11.14 -0.25
CA PHE A 348 -7.61 -12.01 -0.94
C PHE A 348 -6.18 -11.44 -1.00
N PRO A 349 -5.92 -10.23 -1.56
CA PRO A 349 -4.58 -9.63 -1.52
C PRO A 349 -3.96 -9.53 -0.12
N TYR A 350 -4.78 -9.20 0.90
CA TYR A 350 -4.30 -9.07 2.28
C TYR A 350 -3.88 -10.42 2.89
N MET A 351 -4.47 -11.54 2.47
CA MET A 351 -4.11 -12.88 2.95
C MET A 351 -2.62 -13.18 2.75
N GLY A 352 -2.06 -12.73 1.62
CA GLY A 352 -0.65 -12.95 1.28
C GLY A 352 0.34 -12.29 2.25
N LEU A 353 -0.09 -11.26 2.99
CA LEU A 353 0.76 -10.57 3.97
C LEU A 353 1.08 -11.41 5.20
N GLN A 354 0.29 -12.47 5.47
CA GLN A 354 0.54 -13.35 6.61
C GLN A 354 1.98 -13.88 6.64
N THR A 355 2.51 -14.25 5.47
CA THR A 355 3.89 -14.72 5.29
C THR A 355 4.95 -13.68 5.61
N THR A 356 4.57 -12.39 5.57
CA THR A 356 5.46 -11.25 5.79
C THR A 356 5.37 -10.74 7.23
N ILE A 357 4.26 -10.99 7.92
CA ILE A 357 4.04 -10.61 9.33
C ILE A 357 4.68 -11.62 10.28
N ALA A 358 4.63 -12.92 9.97
CA ALA A 358 5.15 -13.97 10.84
C ALA A 358 6.69 -13.97 10.87
N VAL A 359 7.29 -13.88 12.06
CA VAL A 359 8.75 -13.91 12.27
C VAL A 359 9.29 -15.34 12.22
N GLU A 360 8.48 -16.32 12.61
CA GLU A 360 8.81 -17.73 12.58
C GLU A 360 7.82 -18.47 11.67
N MET A 361 8.27 -18.83 10.47
CA MET A 361 7.49 -19.66 9.55
C MET A 361 7.18 -21.05 10.14
N ASP A 362 7.98 -21.51 11.11
CA ASP A 362 7.79 -22.79 11.79
C ASP A 362 6.54 -22.83 12.70
N ALA A 363 6.02 -21.68 13.17
CA ALA A 363 4.75 -21.64 13.91
C ALA A 363 3.51 -21.76 12.99
N LEU A 364 3.70 -21.62 11.68
CA LEU A 364 2.73 -21.97 10.63
C LEU A 364 3.08 -23.32 9.98
N ALA A 365 4.01 -24.09 10.58
CA ALA A 365 4.49 -25.35 10.04
C ALA A 365 3.33 -26.35 9.93
N LYS A 366 2.90 -26.54 8.68
CA LYS A 366 2.09 -27.69 8.26
C LYS A 366 0.77 -27.79 9.02
N PRO A 367 -0.11 -26.77 8.92
CA PRO A 367 -1.46 -26.92 9.43
C PRO A 367 -2.08 -28.17 8.81
N THR A 368 -2.91 -28.86 9.56
CA THR A 368 -3.80 -29.85 8.97
C THR A 368 -4.70 -29.16 7.93
N LEU A 369 -5.21 -29.93 6.98
CA LEU A 369 -6.15 -29.42 5.98
C LEU A 369 -7.38 -28.78 6.65
N GLU A 370 -7.82 -29.33 7.78
CA GLU A 370 -8.92 -28.80 8.57
C GLU A 370 -8.58 -27.43 9.18
N GLU A 371 -7.46 -27.30 9.90
CA GLU A 371 -7.02 -26.02 10.48
C GLU A 371 -6.83 -24.96 9.40
N PHE A 372 -6.25 -25.34 8.25
CA PHE A 372 -6.09 -24.44 7.12
C PHE A 372 -7.45 -23.99 6.57
N ALA A 373 -8.38 -24.91 6.35
CA ALA A 373 -9.70 -24.58 5.80
C ALA A 373 -10.58 -23.79 6.78
N GLN A 374 -10.47 -24.05 8.09
CA GLN A 374 -11.13 -23.28 9.15
C GLN A 374 -10.61 -21.84 9.19
N ARG A 375 -9.28 -21.65 9.09
CA ARG A 375 -8.63 -20.34 9.08
C ARG A 375 -9.12 -19.45 7.93
N TRP A 376 -9.38 -20.04 6.76
CA TRP A 376 -9.75 -19.30 5.54
C TRP A 376 -11.26 -19.29 5.24
N HIS A 377 -12.08 -19.65 6.22
CA HIS A 377 -13.55 -19.63 6.15
C HIS A 377 -14.12 -20.22 4.85
N ALA A 378 -13.62 -21.39 4.43
CA ALA A 378 -14.08 -22.03 3.20
C ALA A 378 -15.61 -22.27 3.25
N PRO A 379 -16.41 -21.69 2.33
CA PRO A 379 -17.86 -21.84 2.32
C PRO A 379 -18.26 -23.32 2.28
N GLY A 380 -19.11 -23.75 3.23
CA GLY A 380 -19.61 -25.13 3.32
C GLY A 380 -18.77 -26.11 4.15
N LEU A 381 -17.59 -25.72 4.63
CA LEU A 381 -16.73 -26.61 5.44
C LEU A 381 -17.10 -26.62 6.93
N LEU A 382 -17.71 -25.55 7.43
CA LEU A 382 -18.04 -25.34 8.85
C LEU A 382 -19.11 -26.31 9.41
N ILE A 383 -19.79 -27.12 8.58
CA ILE A 383 -21.01 -27.81 9.00
C ILE A 383 -20.99 -29.34 8.77
N ASN A 384 -20.12 -29.91 7.92
CA ASN A 384 -20.09 -31.36 7.72
C ASN A 384 -18.75 -31.86 7.14
N TRP A 385 -17.80 -32.20 8.01
CA TRP A 385 -16.59 -32.90 7.56
C TRP A 385 -16.88 -34.40 7.41
N SER A 386 -17.29 -34.83 6.21
CA SER A 386 -17.45 -36.25 5.84
C SER A 386 -16.20 -36.82 5.14
N GLY A 387 -15.09 -36.08 5.13
CA GLY A 387 -13.80 -36.51 4.59
C GLY A 387 -13.55 -36.22 3.10
N SER A 388 -14.55 -35.78 2.32
CA SER A 388 -14.37 -35.40 0.91
C SER A 388 -14.62 -33.91 0.69
N LEU A 389 -13.63 -33.20 0.16
CA LEU A 389 -13.78 -31.80 -0.26
C LEU A 389 -14.47 -31.71 -1.63
N SER A 390 -15.29 -30.68 -1.83
CA SER A 390 -15.82 -30.37 -3.17
C SER A 390 -14.73 -29.78 -4.06
N CYS A 391 -14.85 -29.93 -5.38
CA CYS A 391 -13.90 -29.35 -6.34
C CYS A 391 -13.77 -27.82 -6.19
N CYS A 392 -14.89 -27.13 -5.96
CA CYS A 392 -14.92 -25.68 -5.69
C CYS A 392 -14.13 -25.33 -4.42
N THR A 393 -14.24 -26.16 -3.37
CA THR A 393 -13.50 -25.97 -2.12
C THR A 393 -12.01 -26.18 -2.32
N VAL A 394 -11.61 -27.24 -3.04
CA VAL A 394 -10.20 -27.52 -3.36
C VAL A 394 -9.60 -26.36 -4.16
N SER A 395 -10.30 -25.90 -5.20
CA SER A 395 -9.93 -24.74 -6.00
C SER A 395 -9.73 -23.49 -5.13
N TYR A 396 -10.72 -23.12 -4.31
CA TYR A 396 -10.63 -21.97 -3.42
C TYR A 396 -9.41 -22.04 -2.49
N LEU A 397 -9.20 -23.19 -1.84
CA LEU A 397 -8.05 -23.38 -0.94
C LEU A 397 -6.71 -23.39 -1.69
N LEU A 398 -6.67 -23.82 -2.96
CA LEU A 398 -5.45 -23.75 -3.78
C LEU A 398 -5.05 -22.30 -4.05
N HIS A 399 -5.99 -21.39 -4.34
CA HIS A 399 -5.66 -19.97 -4.48
C HIS A 399 -5.01 -19.43 -3.19
N GLN A 400 -5.56 -19.76 -2.02
CA GLN A 400 -5.03 -19.30 -0.73
C GLN A 400 -3.66 -19.89 -0.41
N ALA A 401 -3.49 -21.21 -0.59
CA ALA A 401 -2.24 -21.89 -0.33
C ALA A 401 -1.11 -21.35 -1.23
N SER A 402 -1.42 -21.02 -2.49
CA SER A 402 -0.46 -20.46 -3.44
C SER A 402 -0.01 -19.06 -3.05
N LEU A 403 -0.96 -18.18 -2.67
CA LEU A 403 -0.66 -16.82 -2.25
C LEU A 403 0.16 -16.77 -0.94
N CYS A 404 -0.07 -17.74 -0.06
CA CYS A 404 0.70 -17.91 1.18
C CYS A 404 2.01 -18.70 1.00
N GLY A 405 2.33 -19.17 -0.21
CA GLY A 405 3.52 -19.99 -0.46
C GLY A 405 3.58 -21.28 0.36
N ASN A 406 2.42 -21.87 0.71
CA ASN A 406 2.34 -23.08 1.52
C ASN A 406 2.39 -24.31 0.61
N ASP A 407 3.60 -24.80 0.32
CA ASP A 407 3.87 -25.94 -0.54
C ASP A 407 3.27 -27.26 -0.02
N VAL A 408 3.18 -27.42 1.30
CA VAL A 408 2.56 -28.58 1.93
C VAL A 408 1.06 -28.62 1.62
N MET A 409 0.35 -27.52 1.79
CA MET A 409 -1.08 -27.44 1.47
C MET A 409 -1.33 -27.51 -0.04
N VAL A 410 -0.48 -26.88 -0.86
CA VAL A 410 -0.59 -27.01 -2.33
C VAL A 410 -0.46 -28.47 -2.75
N ARG A 411 0.55 -29.21 -2.26
CA ARG A 411 0.72 -30.64 -2.58
C ARG A 411 -0.51 -31.46 -2.16
N GLU A 412 -1.01 -31.23 -0.96
CA GLU A 412 -2.15 -31.94 -0.39
C GLU A 412 -3.45 -31.68 -1.16
N LEU A 413 -3.68 -30.44 -1.58
CA LEU A 413 -4.85 -30.04 -2.35
C LEU A 413 -4.77 -30.49 -3.82
N LEU A 414 -3.59 -30.43 -4.45
CA LEU A 414 -3.37 -30.96 -5.79
C LEU A 414 -3.63 -32.47 -5.86
N ALA A 415 -3.28 -33.23 -4.82
CA ALA A 415 -3.57 -34.66 -4.73
C ALA A 415 -5.08 -34.98 -4.67
N ARG A 416 -5.91 -34.00 -4.28
CA ARG A 416 -7.38 -34.10 -4.20
C ARG A 416 -8.10 -33.48 -5.39
N ARG A 417 -7.38 -32.78 -6.25
CA ARG A 417 -7.96 -32.13 -7.43
C ARG A 417 -8.40 -33.20 -8.44
N CYS A 418 -9.62 -33.04 -8.96
CA CYS A 418 -10.12 -33.95 -9.99
C CYS A 418 -9.35 -33.75 -11.30
N LYS A 419 -8.89 -34.85 -11.90
CA LYS A 419 -8.15 -34.81 -13.18
C LYS A 419 -9.04 -34.27 -14.29
N GLY A 420 -8.49 -33.38 -15.11
CA GLY A 420 -9.18 -32.80 -16.27
C GLY A 420 -10.15 -31.67 -15.93
N GLU A 421 -10.27 -31.26 -14.67
CA GLU A 421 -10.99 -30.03 -14.35
C GLU A 421 -10.27 -28.81 -14.90
N PRO A 422 -11.00 -27.76 -15.33
CA PRO A 422 -10.38 -26.50 -15.71
C PRO A 422 -9.79 -25.78 -14.50
N TRP A 423 -8.80 -24.92 -14.74
CA TRP A 423 -8.27 -24.03 -13.72
C TRP A 423 -9.21 -22.84 -13.50
N SER A 424 -9.85 -22.80 -12.33
CA SER A 424 -10.66 -21.66 -11.91
C SER A 424 -9.81 -20.39 -11.74
N VAL A 425 -10.48 -19.24 -11.79
CA VAL A 425 -9.89 -17.95 -11.47
C VAL A 425 -10.53 -17.33 -10.23
N ASP A 426 -9.75 -16.55 -9.49
CA ASP A 426 -10.24 -15.77 -8.36
C ASP A 426 -10.88 -14.44 -8.79
N SER A 427 -11.21 -13.57 -7.83
CA SER A 427 -11.77 -12.24 -8.07
C SER A 427 -10.81 -11.27 -8.77
N ALA A 428 -9.52 -11.59 -8.83
CA ALA A 428 -8.53 -10.87 -9.62
C ALA A 428 -8.37 -11.43 -11.04
N GLY A 429 -9.01 -12.56 -11.35
CA GLY A 429 -8.84 -13.26 -12.62
C GLY A 429 -7.58 -14.13 -12.66
N HIS A 430 -6.92 -14.38 -11.52
CA HIS A 430 -5.75 -15.24 -11.46
C HIS A 430 -6.15 -16.69 -11.19
N THR A 431 -5.51 -17.64 -11.88
CA THR A 431 -5.53 -19.06 -11.46
C THR A 431 -4.67 -19.26 -10.21
N ALA A 432 -4.84 -20.39 -9.52
CA ALA A 432 -4.00 -20.72 -8.37
C ALA A 432 -2.50 -20.77 -8.74
N PHE A 433 -2.17 -21.23 -9.95
CA PHE A 433 -0.80 -21.17 -10.47
C PHE A 433 -0.31 -19.72 -10.61
N GLN A 434 -1.13 -18.84 -11.18
CA GLN A 434 -0.74 -17.45 -11.42
C GLN A 434 -0.53 -16.68 -10.12
N ASN A 435 -1.27 -17.00 -9.04
CA ASN A 435 -1.08 -16.42 -7.71
C ASN A 435 0.32 -16.65 -7.10
N ASN A 436 1.12 -17.54 -7.68
CA ASN A 436 2.54 -17.66 -7.31
C ASN A 436 3.39 -16.48 -7.80
N TRP A 437 2.83 -15.52 -8.56
CA TRP A 437 3.49 -14.27 -8.93
C TRP A 437 4.09 -13.55 -7.73
N VAL A 438 3.60 -13.79 -6.51
CA VAL A 438 4.12 -13.30 -5.22
C VAL A 438 5.54 -13.76 -4.87
N GLY A 439 6.09 -14.73 -5.61
CA GLY A 439 7.44 -15.27 -5.40
C GLY A 439 7.49 -16.69 -4.85
N SER A 440 6.35 -17.38 -4.75
CA SER A 440 6.27 -18.76 -4.25
C SER A 440 6.76 -19.78 -5.29
N VAL A 441 8.08 -19.85 -5.52
CA VAL A 441 8.68 -20.72 -6.55
C VAL A 441 8.43 -22.21 -6.26
N ALA A 442 8.46 -22.62 -5.00
CA ALA A 442 8.24 -24.01 -4.61
C ALA A 442 6.83 -24.49 -4.97
N THR A 443 5.80 -23.72 -4.64
CA THR A 443 4.40 -24.03 -5.00
C THR A 443 4.20 -23.99 -6.51
N ALA A 444 4.75 -23.02 -7.23
CA ALA A 444 4.66 -22.97 -8.70
C ALA A 444 5.25 -24.23 -9.37
N LYS A 445 6.37 -24.76 -8.87
CA LYS A 445 6.94 -26.03 -9.36
C LYS A 445 5.97 -27.20 -9.15
N LEU A 446 5.27 -27.27 -8.02
CA LEU A 446 4.26 -28.32 -7.77
C LEU A 446 3.11 -28.25 -8.79
N PHE A 447 2.68 -27.04 -9.16
CA PHE A 447 1.67 -26.89 -10.21
C PHE A 447 2.20 -27.36 -11.57
N LEU A 448 3.42 -27.01 -11.95
CA LEU A 448 4.03 -27.45 -13.21
C LEU A 448 4.22 -28.97 -13.27
N GLU A 449 4.56 -29.62 -12.15
CA GLU A 449 4.70 -31.09 -12.03
C GLU A 449 3.41 -31.86 -12.33
N THR A 450 2.23 -31.22 -12.25
CA THR A 450 0.95 -31.86 -12.61
C THR A 450 0.83 -32.16 -14.11
N GLY A 451 1.59 -31.43 -14.94
CA GLY A 451 1.56 -31.55 -16.40
C GLY A 451 0.33 -30.94 -17.09
N ASP A 452 -0.60 -30.32 -16.35
CA ASP A 452 -1.80 -29.67 -16.91
C ASP A 452 -1.75 -28.13 -16.91
N ILE A 453 -0.61 -27.55 -16.52
CA ILE A 453 -0.31 -26.12 -16.66
C ILE A 453 0.29 -25.89 -18.05
N GLY A 454 -0.52 -25.32 -18.95
CA GLY A 454 -0.11 -25.00 -20.31
C GLY A 454 0.15 -23.50 -20.52
N LYS A 455 0.41 -23.15 -21.78
CA LYS A 455 0.63 -21.77 -22.25
C LYS A 455 -0.49 -20.81 -21.83
N GLU A 456 -1.74 -21.29 -21.79
CA GLU A 456 -2.90 -20.51 -21.35
C GLU A 456 -2.78 -20.03 -19.89
N GLN A 457 -2.25 -20.86 -18.99
CA GLN A 457 -2.06 -20.47 -17.58
C GLN A 457 -0.78 -19.65 -17.40
N ILE A 458 0.27 -19.94 -18.16
CA ILE A 458 1.55 -19.23 -18.10
C ILE A 458 1.41 -17.78 -18.57
N ASP A 459 0.80 -17.57 -19.73
CA ASP A 459 0.59 -16.24 -20.34
C ASP A 459 -0.83 -15.70 -20.13
N GLY A 460 -1.63 -16.37 -19.30
CA GLY A 460 -2.99 -15.96 -18.99
C GLY A 460 -3.02 -14.59 -18.32
N TYR A 461 -4.10 -13.85 -18.58
CA TYR A 461 -4.26 -12.48 -18.13
C TYR A 461 -5.24 -12.37 -16.99
N ASP A 462 -4.95 -11.47 -16.07
CA ASP A 462 -5.84 -11.06 -15.00
C ASP A 462 -6.89 -10.03 -15.46
N GLN A 463 -7.76 -9.61 -14.54
CA GLN A 463 -8.80 -8.61 -14.83
C GLN A 463 -8.25 -7.22 -15.19
N PHE A 464 -6.98 -6.94 -14.89
CA PHE A 464 -6.29 -5.70 -15.24
C PHE A 464 -5.58 -5.79 -16.61
N GLY A 465 -5.72 -6.93 -17.28
CA GLY A 465 -5.05 -7.20 -18.55
C GLY A 465 -3.56 -7.44 -18.39
N ALA A 466 -3.09 -7.86 -17.22
CA ALA A 466 -1.69 -8.22 -16.96
C ALA A 466 -1.52 -9.74 -16.91
N ALA A 467 -0.54 -10.26 -17.67
CA ALA A 467 -0.05 -11.63 -17.51
C ALA A 467 0.90 -11.76 -16.30
N THR A 468 1.08 -12.98 -15.78
CA THR A 468 1.94 -13.29 -14.61
C THR A 468 3.33 -12.67 -14.72
N ILE A 469 3.95 -12.74 -15.91
CA ILE A 469 5.28 -12.18 -16.17
C ILE A 469 5.35 -10.67 -15.92
N HIS A 470 4.27 -9.92 -16.17
CA HIS A 470 4.21 -8.49 -15.87
C HIS A 470 4.26 -8.22 -14.38
N VAL A 471 3.43 -8.92 -13.61
CA VAL A 471 3.25 -8.71 -12.17
C VAL A 471 4.52 -9.14 -11.43
N THR A 472 5.06 -10.31 -11.80
CA THR A 472 6.35 -10.81 -11.34
C THR A 472 7.50 -9.84 -11.64
N SER A 473 7.52 -9.23 -12.83
CA SER A 473 8.56 -8.26 -13.20
C SER A 473 8.38 -6.91 -12.51
N GLU A 474 7.15 -6.43 -12.33
CA GLU A 474 6.83 -5.18 -11.62
C GLU A 474 7.29 -5.25 -10.16
N TYR A 475 7.02 -6.38 -9.50
CA TYR A 475 7.37 -6.62 -8.10
C TYR A 475 8.69 -7.36 -7.93
N GLY A 476 9.59 -7.38 -8.93
CA GLY A 476 10.97 -7.82 -8.76
C GLY A 476 11.15 -9.29 -8.31
N ARG A 477 10.29 -10.20 -8.78
CA ARG A 477 10.32 -11.63 -8.41
C ARG A 477 11.20 -12.43 -9.35
N THR A 478 12.50 -12.22 -9.25
CA THR A 478 13.51 -12.75 -10.19
C THR A 478 13.43 -14.26 -10.38
N GLU A 479 13.31 -15.04 -9.30
CA GLU A 479 13.28 -16.50 -9.38
C GLU A 479 11.97 -17.03 -9.99
N MET A 480 10.85 -16.38 -9.71
CA MET A 480 9.57 -16.69 -10.35
C MET A 480 9.61 -16.31 -11.83
N LEU A 481 10.22 -15.18 -12.18
CA LEU A 481 10.43 -14.75 -13.57
C LEU A 481 11.26 -15.78 -14.36
N ARG A 482 12.38 -16.26 -13.78
CA ARG A 482 13.20 -17.32 -14.37
C ARG A 482 12.39 -18.60 -14.58
N LEU A 483 11.56 -18.98 -13.60
CA LEU A 483 10.71 -20.18 -13.73
C LEU A 483 9.71 -20.04 -14.88
N LEU A 484 9.03 -18.90 -15.00
CA LEU A 484 8.09 -18.64 -16.10
C LEU A 484 8.80 -18.72 -17.46
N LEU A 485 9.94 -18.04 -17.61
CA LEU A 485 10.73 -18.05 -18.85
C LEU A 485 11.29 -19.44 -19.20
N ALA A 486 11.64 -20.25 -18.20
CA ALA A 486 12.07 -21.63 -18.41
C ALA A 486 10.93 -22.57 -18.83
N ASN A 487 9.67 -22.13 -18.72
CA ASN A 487 8.48 -22.83 -19.18
C ASN A 487 7.82 -22.08 -20.35
N ASP A 488 8.66 -21.49 -21.22
CA ASP A 488 8.24 -20.86 -22.48
C ASP A 488 7.23 -19.71 -22.32
N ALA A 489 7.27 -18.94 -21.21
CA ALA A 489 6.48 -17.71 -21.11
C ALA A 489 6.86 -16.71 -22.22
N GLU A 490 5.85 -16.06 -22.80
CA GLU A 490 6.07 -15.06 -23.85
C GLU A 490 6.69 -13.79 -23.26
N VAL A 491 7.90 -13.44 -23.69
CA VAL A 491 8.70 -12.36 -23.09
C VAL A 491 8.07 -10.97 -23.33
N ASP A 492 7.59 -10.75 -24.55
CA ASP A 492 7.07 -9.46 -25.02
C ASP A 492 5.53 -9.43 -25.08
N VAL A 493 4.87 -10.31 -24.34
CA VAL A 493 3.41 -10.31 -24.23
C VAL A 493 2.94 -8.93 -23.73
N PRO A 494 2.07 -8.20 -24.47
CA PRO A 494 1.64 -6.87 -24.08
C PRO A 494 0.43 -6.94 -23.14
N LYS A 495 0.34 -6.04 -22.16
CA LYS A 495 -0.90 -5.83 -21.39
C LYS A 495 -2.07 -5.53 -22.33
N ARG A 496 -3.25 -6.07 -22.03
CA ARG A 496 -4.43 -6.02 -22.92
C ARG A 496 -4.87 -4.59 -23.25
N PRO A 497 -5.43 -4.35 -24.46
CA PRO A 497 -6.12 -3.12 -24.81
C PRO A 497 -7.24 -2.79 -23.81
N GLY A 498 -7.48 -1.50 -23.55
CA GLY A 498 -8.51 -1.03 -22.61
C GLY A 498 -8.10 -1.04 -21.13
N SER A 499 -6.94 -1.60 -20.79
CA SER A 499 -6.27 -1.38 -19.50
C SER A 499 -5.65 0.02 -19.44
N ALA A 500 -5.57 0.64 -18.26
CA ALA A 500 -4.82 1.89 -18.06
C ALA A 500 -3.32 1.77 -18.40
N TYR A 501 -2.84 0.53 -18.53
CA TYR A 501 -1.45 0.19 -18.83
C TYR A 501 -1.31 -0.60 -20.13
N ALA A 502 -2.28 -0.48 -21.05
CA ALA A 502 -2.32 -1.24 -22.30
C ALA A 502 -1.02 -1.10 -23.11
N GLY A 503 -0.59 -2.20 -23.71
CA GLY A 503 0.62 -2.26 -24.54
C GLY A 503 1.94 -2.38 -23.77
N ARG A 504 1.96 -2.18 -22.44
CA ARG A 504 3.18 -2.38 -21.65
C ARG A 504 3.58 -3.85 -21.65
N THR A 505 4.87 -4.13 -21.86
CA THR A 505 5.48 -5.45 -21.70
C THR A 505 6.02 -5.65 -20.28
N ALA A 506 6.50 -6.86 -19.96
CA ALA A 506 7.17 -7.15 -18.71
C ALA A 506 8.36 -6.21 -18.43
N LEU A 507 9.12 -5.84 -19.47
CA LEU A 507 10.27 -4.95 -19.35
C LEU A 507 9.83 -3.52 -19.01
N HIS A 508 8.73 -3.02 -19.57
CA HIS A 508 8.16 -1.73 -19.18
C HIS A 508 7.82 -1.70 -17.68
N CYS A 509 7.19 -2.77 -17.17
CA CYS A 509 6.83 -2.88 -15.76
C CYS A 509 8.07 -2.94 -14.84
N ALA A 510 9.08 -3.74 -15.19
CA ALA A 510 10.33 -3.84 -14.43
C ALA A 510 11.06 -2.49 -14.38
N VAL A 511 11.16 -1.80 -15.51
CA VAL A 511 11.86 -0.51 -15.62
C VAL A 511 11.14 0.58 -14.83
N LEU A 512 9.81 0.64 -14.94
CA LEU A 512 8.99 1.60 -14.18
C LEU A 512 9.24 1.48 -12.66
N ARG A 513 9.42 0.26 -12.16
CA ARG A 513 9.68 -0.03 -10.73
C ARG A 513 11.16 -0.15 -10.38
N SER A 514 12.06 0.16 -11.33
CA SER A 514 13.51 0.03 -11.17
C SER A 514 13.98 -1.35 -10.70
N GLN A 515 13.32 -2.43 -11.16
CA GLN A 515 13.68 -3.81 -10.84
C GLN A 515 14.84 -4.26 -11.74
N PHE A 516 16.05 -3.82 -11.40
CA PHE A 516 17.27 -4.02 -12.18
C PHE A 516 17.48 -5.47 -12.60
N GLU A 517 17.39 -6.41 -11.66
CA GLU A 517 17.65 -7.82 -11.88
C GLU A 517 16.59 -8.43 -12.83
N CYS A 518 15.33 -8.01 -12.72
CA CYS A 518 14.29 -8.40 -13.68
C CYS A 518 14.54 -7.83 -15.08
N CYS A 519 14.98 -6.57 -15.19
CA CYS A 519 15.36 -5.98 -16.48
C CYS A 519 16.47 -6.79 -17.15
N GLU A 520 17.49 -7.15 -16.38
CA GLU A 520 18.63 -7.93 -16.83
C GLU A 520 18.22 -9.33 -17.31
N ILE A 521 17.33 -10.00 -16.59
CA ILE A 521 16.76 -11.30 -17.00
C ILE A 521 15.99 -11.16 -18.32
N LEU A 522 15.07 -10.20 -18.41
CA LEU A 522 14.23 -10.00 -19.60
C LEU A 522 15.07 -9.68 -20.85
N ILE A 523 16.07 -8.81 -20.73
CA ILE A 523 16.97 -8.46 -21.84
C ILE A 523 17.77 -9.68 -22.31
N ARG A 524 18.27 -10.52 -21.39
CA ARG A 524 18.95 -11.79 -21.76
C ARG A 524 18.03 -12.75 -22.50
N HIS A 525 16.73 -12.71 -22.22
CA HIS A 525 15.69 -13.46 -22.93
C HIS A 525 15.14 -12.69 -24.15
N SER A 526 15.91 -11.73 -24.69
CA SER A 526 15.59 -11.00 -25.93
C SER A 526 14.33 -10.13 -25.87
N ALA A 527 13.97 -9.60 -24.69
CA ALA A 527 12.91 -8.61 -24.56
C ALA A 527 13.13 -7.40 -25.46
N SER A 528 12.10 -6.97 -26.18
CA SER A 528 12.18 -5.86 -27.12
C SER A 528 12.34 -4.51 -26.43
N LEU A 529 13.47 -3.85 -26.69
CA LEU A 529 13.72 -2.46 -26.29
C LEU A 529 12.94 -1.45 -27.14
N ARG A 530 12.34 -1.90 -28.26
CA ARG A 530 11.58 -1.08 -29.21
C ARG A 530 10.08 -1.19 -29.03
N ALA A 531 9.62 -2.07 -28.13
CA ALA A 531 8.21 -2.19 -27.81
C ALA A 531 7.68 -0.83 -27.32
N ARG A 532 6.43 -0.54 -27.69
CA ARG A 532 5.74 0.70 -27.37
C ARG A 532 4.43 0.37 -26.67
N ASP A 533 4.15 1.07 -25.58
CA ASP A 533 2.85 1.00 -24.96
C ASP A 533 1.79 1.79 -25.75
N SER A 534 0.56 1.84 -25.23
CA SER A 534 -0.56 2.56 -25.85
C SER A 534 -0.39 4.08 -26.00
N HIS A 535 0.65 4.67 -25.39
CA HIS A 535 1.02 6.08 -25.55
C HIS A 535 2.29 6.26 -26.40
N GLY A 536 2.71 5.20 -27.10
CA GLY A 536 3.94 5.18 -27.88
C GLY A 536 5.21 5.18 -27.02
N ALA A 537 5.09 5.02 -25.70
CA ALA A 537 6.22 5.12 -24.78
C ALA A 537 7.05 3.83 -24.80
N THR A 538 8.37 4.00 -24.88
CA THR A 538 9.36 2.89 -24.78
C THR A 538 9.81 2.69 -23.33
N VAL A 539 10.65 1.67 -23.09
CA VAL A 539 11.24 1.39 -21.78
C VAL A 539 12.07 2.56 -21.23
N LEU A 540 12.78 3.33 -22.07
CA LEU A 540 13.51 4.53 -21.61
C LEU A 540 12.56 5.66 -21.19
N HIS A 541 11.39 5.78 -21.81
CA HIS A 541 10.36 6.72 -21.35
C HIS A 541 9.87 6.33 -19.95
N MET A 542 9.63 5.03 -19.69
CA MET A 542 9.25 4.54 -18.35
C MET A 542 10.31 4.87 -17.30
N ALA A 543 11.60 4.76 -17.67
CA ALA A 543 12.70 5.14 -16.78
C ALA A 543 12.76 6.65 -16.52
N ALA A 544 12.22 7.48 -17.41
CA ALA A 544 12.15 8.93 -17.24
C ALA A 544 10.93 9.41 -16.43
N LEU A 545 9.89 8.58 -16.29
CA LEU A 545 8.73 8.93 -15.46
C LEU A 545 9.15 9.08 -13.99
N GLU A 546 8.88 10.25 -13.42
CA GLU A 546 8.78 10.46 -11.97
C GLU A 546 7.31 10.30 -11.58
N PRO A 547 7.00 9.58 -10.48
CA PRO A 547 7.53 9.88 -9.15
C PRO A 547 8.57 8.86 -8.65
N MET A 548 9.19 9.15 -7.51
CA MET A 548 9.82 8.14 -6.65
C MET A 548 8.94 6.88 -6.64
N CYS A 549 9.50 5.71 -6.91
CA CYS A 549 8.77 4.47 -6.65
C CYS A 549 8.61 4.32 -5.14
N LEU A 550 7.53 4.90 -4.61
CA LEU A 550 7.09 4.70 -3.24
C LEU A 550 6.90 3.22 -2.99
N VAL A 551 6.59 2.42 -3.99
CA VAL A 551 6.40 1.00 -3.82
C VAL A 551 7.15 0.35 -5.00
N GLY A 552 8.08 -0.57 -4.70
CA GLY A 552 9.08 -1.05 -5.67
C GLY A 552 10.49 -1.23 -5.09
N ASN A 553 11.51 -1.13 -5.94
CA ASN A 553 12.92 -1.24 -5.52
C ASN A 553 13.30 -0.06 -4.60
N GLN A 554 13.90 -0.37 -3.44
CA GLN A 554 14.25 0.62 -2.41
C GLN A 554 15.70 1.12 -2.52
N ASP A 555 16.51 0.55 -3.44
CA ASP A 555 17.87 1.02 -3.70
C ASP A 555 17.84 2.37 -4.44
N PRO A 556 18.39 3.45 -3.85
CA PRO A 556 18.40 4.78 -4.47
C PRO A 556 19.12 4.82 -5.82
N ASN A 557 20.05 3.88 -6.08
CA ASN A 557 20.79 3.82 -7.34
C ASN A 557 20.08 2.97 -8.40
N ALA A 558 19.01 2.23 -8.06
CA ALA A 558 18.40 1.25 -8.95
C ALA A 558 17.95 1.86 -10.28
N LYS A 559 17.34 3.05 -10.26
CA LYS A 559 16.90 3.78 -11.45
C LYS A 559 18.06 4.06 -12.41
N MET A 560 19.17 4.55 -11.87
CA MET A 560 20.39 4.83 -12.65
C MET A 560 20.99 3.55 -13.24
N ARG A 561 21.07 2.47 -12.45
CA ARG A 561 21.56 1.17 -12.94
C ARG A 561 20.70 0.64 -14.08
N VAL A 562 19.37 0.78 -13.98
CA VAL A 562 18.43 0.38 -15.04
C VAL A 562 18.64 1.20 -16.31
N VAL A 563 18.78 2.53 -16.22
CA VAL A 563 19.02 3.35 -17.42
C VAL A 563 20.34 2.99 -18.09
N ARG A 564 21.42 2.80 -17.32
CA ARG A 564 22.71 2.36 -17.87
C ARG A 564 22.59 1.00 -18.58
N LEU A 565 21.95 0.03 -17.94
CA LEU A 565 21.69 -1.29 -18.54
C LEU A 565 20.92 -1.18 -19.86
N LEU A 566 19.88 -0.34 -19.94
CA LEU A 566 19.10 -0.16 -21.16
C LEU A 566 19.93 0.48 -22.29
N LEU A 567 20.76 1.47 -21.98
CA LEU A 567 21.63 2.13 -22.96
C LEU A 567 22.76 1.22 -23.44
N GLU A 568 23.37 0.45 -22.53
CA GLU A 568 24.33 -0.61 -22.85
C GLU A 568 23.71 -1.66 -23.79
N ALA A 569 22.44 -2.02 -23.55
CA ALA A 569 21.65 -2.90 -24.39
C ALA A 569 21.16 -2.25 -25.70
N LYS A 570 21.55 -1.01 -25.99
CA LYS A 570 21.21 -0.25 -27.21
C LYS A 570 19.73 0.13 -27.33
N ALA A 571 19.06 0.42 -26.20
CA ALA A 571 17.77 1.11 -26.23
C ALA A 571 17.94 2.51 -26.84
N ASP A 572 17.02 2.91 -27.71
CA ASP A 572 17.10 4.18 -28.46
C ASP A 572 16.63 5.37 -27.60
N PRO A 573 17.54 6.27 -27.16
CA PRO A 573 17.18 7.45 -26.36
C PRO A 573 16.48 8.54 -27.18
N SER A 574 16.59 8.49 -28.52
CA SER A 574 15.99 9.46 -29.45
C SER A 574 14.54 9.13 -29.83
N ALA A 575 14.05 7.94 -29.44
CA ALA A 575 12.69 7.52 -29.69
C ALA A 575 11.70 8.53 -29.09
N ARG A 576 10.72 8.96 -29.90
CA ARG A 576 9.62 9.83 -29.46
C ARG A 576 8.35 9.03 -29.20
N ASN A 577 7.68 9.32 -28.09
CA ASN A 577 6.34 8.82 -27.78
C ASN A 577 5.26 9.54 -28.61
N ASP A 578 3.99 9.21 -28.41
CA ASP A 578 2.88 9.77 -29.19
C ASP A 578 2.64 11.27 -28.90
N ALA A 579 3.10 11.75 -27.74
CA ALA A 579 3.14 13.17 -27.40
C ALA A 579 4.34 13.90 -28.02
N GLY A 580 5.16 13.21 -28.81
CA GLY A 580 6.32 13.76 -29.48
C GLY A 580 7.52 14.00 -28.59
N HIS A 581 7.56 13.49 -27.35
CA HIS A 581 8.68 13.71 -26.42
C HIS A 581 9.65 12.52 -26.42
N THR A 582 10.95 12.79 -26.23
CA THR A 582 11.95 11.78 -25.86
C THR A 582 11.94 11.52 -24.34
N ALA A 583 12.62 10.46 -23.90
CA ALA A 583 12.80 10.19 -22.47
C ALA A 583 13.50 11.34 -21.72
N ALA A 584 14.54 11.93 -22.32
CA ALA A 584 15.27 13.06 -21.73
C ALA A 584 14.38 14.33 -21.63
N GLU A 585 13.56 14.58 -22.66
CA GLU A 585 12.61 15.70 -22.66
C GLU A 585 11.52 15.52 -21.58
N LEU A 586 10.98 14.30 -21.40
CA LEU A 586 10.03 14.01 -20.31
C LEU A 586 10.65 14.22 -18.93
N LEU A 587 11.89 13.79 -18.74
CA LEU A 587 12.62 13.95 -17.48
C LEU A 587 12.84 15.44 -17.15
N ALA A 588 13.19 16.25 -18.15
CA ALA A 588 13.36 17.70 -18.01
C ALA A 588 12.05 18.42 -17.67
N LEU A 589 10.91 17.95 -18.20
CA LEU A 589 9.58 18.47 -17.86
C LEU A 589 9.15 18.09 -16.44
N ALA A 590 9.59 16.93 -15.94
CA ALA A 590 9.19 16.40 -14.63
C ALA A 590 9.96 17.03 -13.46
N SER A 591 11.22 17.43 -13.66
CA SER A 591 12.13 17.76 -12.56
C SER A 591 12.35 19.28 -12.37
N GLY A 592 12.09 19.73 -11.14
CA GLY A 592 12.73 20.91 -10.57
C GLY A 592 13.92 20.44 -9.72
N LEU A 593 15.15 20.73 -10.16
CA LEU A 593 16.43 20.48 -9.46
C LEU A 593 16.62 19.03 -8.93
N GLY A 594 17.07 18.10 -9.78
CA GLY A 594 17.48 16.75 -9.31
C GLY A 594 17.84 15.72 -10.39
N ALA A 595 17.42 15.92 -11.64
CA ALA A 595 17.58 14.93 -12.70
C ALA A 595 18.91 14.99 -13.49
N GLY A 596 19.90 15.78 -13.05
CA GLY A 596 21.08 16.12 -13.84
C GLY A 596 21.85 14.91 -14.37
N GLU A 597 22.16 13.94 -13.52
CA GLU A 597 22.92 12.74 -13.93
C GLU A 597 22.12 11.81 -14.85
N LEU A 598 20.83 11.64 -14.58
CA LEU A 598 19.96 10.76 -15.37
C LEU A 598 19.70 11.37 -16.75
N TRP A 599 19.50 12.70 -16.79
CA TRP A 599 19.40 13.46 -18.03
C TRP A 599 20.69 13.38 -18.82
N LEU A 600 21.84 13.59 -18.17
CA LEU A 600 23.15 13.42 -18.81
C LEU A 600 23.29 12.03 -19.41
N ALA A 601 22.98 10.97 -18.66
CA ALA A 601 23.05 9.59 -19.18
C ALA A 601 22.17 9.38 -20.43
N LEU A 602 20.97 9.97 -20.46
CA LEU A 602 20.05 9.89 -21.60
C LEU A 602 20.50 10.74 -22.80
N CYS A 603 21.23 11.83 -22.57
CA CYS A 603 21.70 12.75 -23.61
C CYS A 603 23.10 12.46 -24.15
N THR A 604 23.99 11.84 -23.37
CA THR A 604 25.41 11.65 -23.74
C THR A 604 25.69 10.35 -24.49
N HIS A 605 24.73 9.42 -24.55
CA HIS A 605 24.85 8.18 -25.32
C HIS A 605 24.60 8.42 -26.83
N GLU A 606 25.26 9.42 -27.41
CA GLU A 606 25.42 9.58 -28.86
C GLU A 606 26.84 9.17 -29.24
N SER A 607 27.02 7.90 -29.62
CA SER A 607 28.11 7.43 -30.52
C SER A 607 27.91 5.98 -30.92
#